data_AF-A0A256GHZ9-F1
#
_entry.id   AF-A0A256GHZ9-F1
#
_cell.length_a   1.000
_cell.length_b   1.000
_cell.length_c   1.000
_cell.angle_alpha   90.00
_cell.angle_beta   90.00
_cell.angle_gamma   90.00
#
_symmetry.space_group_name_H-M   'P 1'
#
loop_
_entity.id
_entity.type
_entity.pdbx_description
1 polymer ?
#
loop_
_entity_poly.entity_id
_entity_poly.type
_entity_poly.pdbx_seq_one_letter_code
_entity_poly.pdbx_strand_id
1 'polypeptide(L)' 'MDGEAKPLETPDAFLKALGESLKAKEGVDTDLAGILTTHILKAAPAPNAVVQAKDAIVKLAAERANPPKVEVANG' A
#
# COMPACT_ATOMS: atom_id res chain seq x y z
N MET A 1 -26.77 -18.10 -23.07
CA MET A 1 -25.39 -17.57 -23.14
C MET A 1 -25.52 -16.07 -23.08
N ASP A 2 -25.78 -15.56 -21.88
CA ASP A 2 -25.93 -14.14 -21.62
C ASP A 2 -24.52 -13.56 -21.49
N GLY A 3 -24.13 -12.79 -22.49
CA GLY A 3 -22.88 -12.04 -22.47
C GLY A 3 -22.98 -10.98 -21.38
N GLU A 4 -22.48 -11.30 -20.19
CA GLU A 4 -22.19 -10.30 -19.17
C GLU A 4 -21.23 -9.28 -19.79
N ALA A 5 -21.75 -8.08 -20.07
CA ALA A 5 -20.92 -6.93 -20.37
C ALA A 5 -20.04 -6.69 -19.14
N LYS A 6 -18.77 -7.11 -19.21
CA LYS A 6 -17.77 -6.74 -18.20
C LYS A 6 -17.85 -5.23 -18.01
N PRO A 7 -18.06 -4.73 -16.78
CA PRO A 7 -17.98 -3.31 -16.52
C PRO A 7 -16.67 -2.79 -17.09
N LEU A 8 -16.71 -1.67 -17.81
CA LEU A 8 -15.48 -1.01 -18.27
C LEU A 8 -14.65 -0.67 -17.03
N GLU A 9 -13.59 -1.44 -16.83
CA GLU A 9 -12.69 -1.26 -15.70
C GLU A 9 -12.05 0.13 -15.82
N THR A 10 -12.30 0.98 -14.82
CA THR A 10 -11.68 2.30 -14.78
C THR A 10 -10.21 2.17 -14.35
N PRO A 11 -9.33 3.09 -14.75
CA PRO A 11 -7.95 3.09 -14.28
C PRO A 11 -7.83 3.09 -12.75
N ASP A 12 -8.71 3.81 -12.04
CA ASP A 12 -8.76 3.78 -10.58
C ASP A 12 -9.15 2.41 -10.02
N ALA A 13 -10.13 1.73 -10.64
CA ALA A 13 -10.54 0.39 -10.22
C ALA A 13 -9.40 -0.61 -10.41
N PHE A 14 -8.72 -0.57 -11.56
CA PHE A 14 -7.55 -1.41 -11.82
C PHE A 14 -6.42 -1.17 -10.81
N LEU A 15 -6.05 0.10 -10.59
CA LEU A 15 -4.95 0.45 -9.69
C LEU A 15 -5.26 0.13 -8.23
N LYS A 16 -6.53 0.26 -7.81
CA LYS A 16 -6.98 -0.19 -6.49
C LYS A 16 -6.86 -1.72 -6.36
N ALA A 17 -7.37 -2.47 -7.34
CA ALA A 17 -7.28 -3.93 -7.35
C ALA A 17 -5.83 -4.41 -7.35
N LEU A 18 -4.94 -3.71 -8.08
CA LEU A 18 -3.50 -3.96 -8.04
C LEU A 18 -2.91 -3.73 -6.65
N GLY A 19 -3.26 -2.64 -5.98
CA GLY A 19 -2.81 -2.36 -4.61
C GLY A 19 -3.27 -3.42 -3.60
N GLU A 20 -4.52 -3.87 -3.72
CA GLU A 20 -5.07 -4.97 -2.91
C GLU A 20 -4.36 -6.30 -3.20
N SER A 21 -4.10 -6.61 -4.48
CA SER A 21 -3.36 -7.80 -4.90
C SER A 21 -1.92 -7.81 -4.36
N LEU A 22 -1.25 -6.65 -4.34
CA LEU A 22 0.09 -6.53 -3.77
C LEU A 22 0.10 -6.81 -2.26
N LYS A 23 -0.89 -6.30 -1.52
CA LYS A 23 -1.02 -6.56 -0.08
C LYS A 23 -1.31 -8.03 0.24
N ALA A 24 -2.04 -8.72 -0.62
CA ALA A 24 -2.39 -10.12 -0.45
C ALA A 24 -1.26 -11.09 -0.86
N LYS A 25 -0.20 -10.60 -1.51
CA LYS A 25 0.88 -11.43 -2.03
C LYS A 25 1.87 -11.80 -0.92
N GLU A 26 2.13 -13.11 -0.80
CA GLU A 26 3.12 -13.63 0.14
C GLU A 26 4.52 -13.05 -0.15
N GLY A 27 5.24 -12.70 0.93
CA GLY A 27 6.56 -12.08 0.85
C GLY A 27 6.56 -10.60 0.46
N VAL A 28 5.39 -10.00 0.19
CA VAL A 28 5.27 -8.55 0.03
C VAL A 28 5.03 -7.92 1.40
N ASP A 29 5.74 -6.83 1.63
CA ASP A 29 5.55 -5.99 2.79
C ASP A 29 4.22 -5.22 2.69
N THR A 30 3.28 -5.55 3.58
CA THR A 30 1.92 -4.99 3.57
C THR A 30 1.90 -3.48 3.79
N ASP A 31 2.83 -2.95 4.59
CA ASP A 31 2.91 -1.52 4.89
C ASP A 31 3.48 -0.77 3.68
N LEU A 32 4.53 -1.30 3.03
CA LEU A 32 5.06 -0.73 1.79
C LEU A 32 4.02 -0.79 0.66
N ALA A 33 3.31 -1.90 0.50
CA ALA A 33 2.21 -2.00 -0.46
C ALA A 33 1.08 -1.01 -0.13
N GLY A 34 0.82 -0.76 1.15
CA GLY A 34 -0.08 0.29 1.64
C GLY A 34 0.33 1.69 1.20
N ILE A 35 1.62 2.02 1.31
CA ILE A 35 2.16 3.31 0.88
C ILE A 35 1.99 3.50 -0.64
N LEU A 36 2.32 2.47 -1.43
CA LEU A 36 2.14 2.50 -2.89
C LEU A 36 0.66 2.69 -3.26
N THR A 37 -0.25 1.96 -2.61
CA THR A 37 -1.69 2.10 -2.84
C THR A 37 -2.20 3.49 -2.51
N THR A 38 -1.65 4.12 -1.47
CA THR A 38 -2.12 5.42 -0.97
C THR A 38 -1.64 6.60 -1.82
N HIS A 39 -0.40 6.55 -2.30
CA HIS A 39 0.23 7.70 -2.96
C HIS A 39 0.44 7.50 -4.46
N ILE A 40 0.73 6.28 -4.92
CA ILE A 40 1.21 6.01 -6.28
C ILE A 40 0.14 5.37 -7.17
N LEU A 41 -0.56 4.34 -6.66
CA LEU A 41 -1.54 3.57 -7.43
C LEU A 41 -2.91 4.29 -7.47
N LYS A 42 -2.93 5.46 -8.09
CA LYS A 42 -4.12 6.30 -8.33
C LYS A 42 -4.16 6.72 -9.78
N ALA A 43 -5.35 6.90 -10.37
CA ALA A 43 -5.42 7.37 -11.75
C ALA A 43 -4.88 8.81 -11.90
N ALA A 44 -5.04 9.63 -10.86
CA ALA A 44 -4.50 10.98 -10.77
C ALA A 44 -3.71 11.14 -9.45
N PRO A 45 -2.45 10.68 -9.39
CA PRO A 45 -1.60 10.88 -8.22
C PRO A 45 -1.25 12.36 -8.07
N ALA A 46 -1.00 12.81 -6.85
CA ALA A 46 -0.56 14.18 -6.62
C ALA A 46 0.80 14.45 -7.30
N PRO A 47 1.13 15.68 -7.73
CA PRO A 47 2.43 15.99 -8.34
C PRO A 47 3.62 15.62 -7.45
N ASN A 48 3.43 15.64 -6.14
CA ASN A 48 4.42 15.27 -5.12
C ASN A 48 4.20 13.87 -4.55
N ALA A 49 3.44 13.00 -5.21
CA ALA A 49 3.13 11.64 -4.74
C ALA A 49 4.38 10.81 -4.43
N VAL A 50 5.44 10.94 -5.23
CA VAL A 50 6.72 10.26 -5.00
C VAL A 50 7.40 10.76 -3.72
N VAL A 51 7.36 12.07 -3.47
CA VAL A 51 7.91 12.66 -2.25
C VAL A 51 7.13 12.17 -1.03
N GLN A 52 5.80 12.17 -1.09
CA GLN A 52 4.95 11.66 -0.01
C GLN A 52 5.18 10.17 0.26
N ALA A 53 5.29 9.35 -0.80
CA ALA A 53 5.57 7.93 -0.65
C ALA A 53 6.95 7.69 -0.01
N LYS A 54 7.97 8.44 -0.45
CA LYS A 54 9.31 8.38 0.16
C LYS A 54 9.27 8.75 1.63
N ASP A 55 8.61 9.85 2.00
CA ASP A 55 8.53 10.30 3.39
C ASP A 55 7.81 9.26 4.27
N ALA A 56 6.75 8.63 3.74
CA ALA A 56 6.06 7.53 4.41
C ALA A 56 6.96 6.29 4.59
N ILE A 57 7.78 5.94 3.59
CA ILE A 57 8.74 4.82 3.68
C ILE A 57 9.81 5.12 4.73
N VAL A 58 10.35 6.34 4.76
CA VAL A 58 11.34 6.74 5.76
C VAL A 58 10.75 6.68 7.16
N LYS A 59 9.51 7.13 7.33
CA LYS A 59 8.79 7.03 8.60
C LYS A 59 8.61 5.56 9.03
N LEU A 60 8.15 4.70 8.13
CA LEU A 60 7.99 3.27 8.40
C LEU A 60 9.34 2.61 8.79
N ALA A 61 10.41 2.95 8.09
CA ALA A 61 11.75 2.46 8.41
C ALA A 61 12.19 2.91 9.81
N ALA A 62 11.92 4.17 10.19
CA ALA A 62 12.23 4.69 11.52
C ALA A 62 11.42 3.97 12.61
N GLU A 63 10.13 3.72 12.38
CA GLU A 63 9.26 2.96 13.30
C GLU A 63 9.78 1.54 13.51
N ARG A 64 10.20 0.86 12.43
CA ARG A 64 10.75 -0.50 12.49
C ARG A 64 12.15 -0.58 13.10
N ALA A 65 12.95 0.47 12.92
CA ALA A 65 14.26 0.58 13.56
C ALA A 65 14.16 0.84 15.07
N ASN A 66 13.01 1.28 15.57
CA ASN A 66 12.77 1.55 16.99
C ASN A 66 11.63 0.68 17.55
N PRO A 67 11.80 -0.65 17.63
CA PRO A 67 10.78 -1.52 18.18
C PRO A 67 10.49 -1.13 19.64
N PRO A 68 9.21 -1.10 20.05
CA PRO A 68 8.87 -0.82 21.45
C PRO A 68 9.59 -1.84 22.33
N LYS A 69 10.27 -1.35 23.38
CA LYS A 69 10.87 -2.22 24.40
C LYS A 69 9.73 -3.01 25.02
N VAL A 70 9.72 -4.33 24.79
CA VAL A 70 8.85 -5.25 25.51
C VAL A 70 9.23 -5.10 26.99
N GLU A 71 8.37 -4.49 27.80
CA GLU A 71 8.48 -4.59 29.26
C GLU A 71 8.30 -6.07 29.60
N VAL A 72 9.42 -6.76 29.81
CA VAL A 72 9.44 -8.09 30.42
C VAL A 72 8.93 -7.91 31.85
N ALA A 73 7.63 -8.10 32.05
CA ALA A 73 7.06 -8.32 33.36
C ALA A 73 7.55 -9.69 33.86
N ASN A 74 8.75 -9.73 34.46
CA ASN A 74 9.21 -10.86 35.25
C ASN A 74 8.48 -10.83 36.58
N GLY A 75 7.50 -11.72 36.74
CA GLY A 75 6.92 -12.12 38.01
C GLY A 75 7.37 -13.53 38.37
#